data_AF-A0A455U2J5-F1
#
_entry.id   AF-A0A455U2J5-F1
#
_cell.length_a   1.000
_cell.length_b   1.000
_cell.length_c   1.000
_cell.angle_alpha   90.00
_cell.angle_beta   90.00
_cell.angle_gamma   90.00
#
_symmetry.space_group_name_H-M   'P 1'
#
loop_
_entity.id
_entity.type
_entity.pdbx_description
1 polymer ?
#
loop_
_entity_poly.entity_id
_entity_poly.type
_entity_poly.pdbx_seq_one_letter_code
_entity_poly.pdbx_strand_id
1 'polypeptide(L)'
;MFTYGEASRKRPDDFRPQVHDSDGLLMQTGSGEWIWRPLTNPEHLRISTFMDSAPQGFGLMQRERDFNRYLDIEAQYHRRPSQWVMPLDDWGPGRWSWSKFQRLMKPTTISSPTG
;
A
#
# COMPACT_ATOMS: atom_id res chain seq x y z
N MET A 1 3.29 -3.58 -2.37
CA MET A 1 3.77 -2.39 -3.12
C MET A 1 2.58 -1.52 -3.52
N PHE A 2 2.77 -0.20 -3.71
CA PHE A 2 1.73 0.70 -4.26
C PHE A 2 2.37 1.75 -5.17
N THR A 3 2.06 1.68 -6.48
CA THR A 3 2.52 2.65 -7.50
C THR A 3 1.45 3.73 -7.72
N TYR A 4 0.24 3.31 -8.13
CA TYR A 4 -0.92 4.19 -8.23
C TYR A 4 -2.24 3.42 -8.12
N GLY A 5 -3.31 4.11 -7.72
CA GLY A 5 -4.66 3.58 -7.60
C GLY A 5 -5.66 4.71 -7.34
N GLU A 6 -6.85 4.39 -6.81
CA GLU A 6 -7.90 5.39 -6.55
C GLU A 6 -7.45 6.54 -5.65
N ALA A 7 -6.58 6.26 -4.68
CA ALA A 7 -6.05 7.27 -3.76
C ALA A 7 -4.92 8.14 -4.36
N SER A 8 -4.53 7.92 -5.61
CA SER A 8 -3.48 8.68 -6.27
C SER A 8 -3.96 10.06 -6.72
N ARG A 9 -3.14 11.10 -6.46
CA ARG A 9 -3.41 12.47 -6.95
C ARG A 9 -3.16 12.64 -8.45
N LYS A 10 -2.26 11.84 -9.02
CA LYS A 10 -1.88 11.85 -10.44
C LYS A 10 -1.88 10.41 -10.95
N ARG A 11 -2.36 10.21 -12.18
CA ARG A 11 -2.28 8.94 -12.88
C ARG A 11 -1.24 9.05 -13.99
N PRO A 12 -0.30 8.09 -14.11
CA PRO A 12 0.62 8.05 -15.25
C PRO A 12 -0.13 7.71 -16.54
N ASP A 13 0.51 7.95 -17.68
CA ASP A 13 0.04 7.47 -18.97
C ASP A 13 0.28 5.96 -19.08
N ASP A 14 -0.68 5.20 -18.56
CA ASP A 14 -0.68 3.75 -18.49
C ASP A 14 -2.12 3.26 -18.69
N PHE A 15 -2.32 2.23 -19.51
CA PHE A 15 -3.65 1.69 -19.79
C PHE A 15 -4.29 1.06 -18.54
N ARG A 16 -3.47 0.57 -17.59
CA ARG A 16 -3.94 -0.07 -16.36
C ARG A 16 -4.57 0.97 -15.44
N PRO A 17 -5.79 0.74 -14.91
CA PRO A 17 -6.41 1.72 -14.02
C PRO A 17 -5.67 1.85 -12.69
N GLN A 18 -5.14 0.74 -12.17
CA GLN A 18 -4.42 0.67 -10.90
C GLN A 18 -3.24 -0.31 -10.97
N VAL A 19 -2.17 -0.03 -10.21
CA VAL A 19 -0.99 -0.89 -10.08
C VAL A 19 -0.51 -0.87 -8.62
N HIS A 20 -0.92 -1.87 -7.86
CA HIS A 20 -0.56 -2.06 -6.45
C HIS A 20 -0.92 -3.46 -5.94
N ASP A 21 -0.30 -3.86 -4.84
CA ASP A 21 -0.56 -5.14 -4.15
C ASP A 21 -1.56 -5.00 -3.00
N SER A 22 -1.85 -3.77 -2.59
CA SER A 22 -2.67 -3.46 -1.43
C SER A 22 -3.20 -2.03 -1.55
N ASP A 23 -4.47 -1.83 -1.21
CA ASP A 23 -5.12 -0.52 -1.22
C ASP A 23 -4.75 0.34 -0.01
N GLY A 24 -4.50 -0.28 1.15
CA GLY A 24 -4.40 0.45 2.41
C GLY A 24 -3.93 -0.39 3.59
N LEU A 25 -3.57 0.32 4.65
CA LEU A 25 -3.33 -0.23 5.98
C LEU A 25 -4.65 -0.21 6.75
N LEU A 26 -5.08 -1.39 7.21
CA LEU A 26 -6.15 -1.54 8.19
C LEU A 26 -5.52 -1.78 9.57
N MET A 27 -6.06 -1.14 10.60
CA MET A 27 -5.62 -1.33 11.99
C MET A 27 -6.84 -1.48 12.88
N GLN A 28 -6.71 -2.34 13.89
CA GLN A 28 -7.64 -2.44 15.00
C GLN A 28 -6.91 -2.03 16.27
N THR A 29 -7.37 -0.95 16.89
CA THR A 29 -6.73 -0.39 18.08
C THR A 29 -7.00 -1.27 19.32
N GLY A 30 -6.28 -1.03 20.41
CA GLY A 30 -6.55 -1.65 21.70
C GLY A 30 -7.92 -1.28 22.27
N SER A 31 -8.41 -0.08 21.96
CA SER A 31 -9.79 0.34 22.28
C SER A 31 -10.86 -0.30 21.39
N GLY A 32 -10.47 -1.08 20.36
CA GLY A 32 -11.39 -1.74 19.43
C GLY A 32 -11.83 -0.89 18.24
N GLU A 33 -11.25 0.30 18.04
CA GLU A 33 -11.50 1.15 16.88
C GLU A 33 -10.85 0.57 15.62
N TRP A 34 -11.57 0.63 14.49
CA TRP A 34 -11.04 0.26 13.19
C TRP A 34 -10.59 1.49 12.40
N ILE A 35 -9.30 1.55 12.07
CA ILE A 35 -8.71 2.66 11.31
C ILE A 35 -8.31 2.17 9.92
N TRP A 36 -8.79 2.86 8.88
CA TRP A 36 -8.38 2.64 7.49
C TRP A 36 -7.51 3.79 6.98
N ARG A 37 -6.33 3.44 6.46
CA ARG A 37 -5.37 4.39 5.90
C ARG A 37 -5.00 3.98 4.47
N PRO A 38 -5.55 4.65 3.45
CA PRO A 38 -5.18 4.38 2.06
C PRO A 38 -3.68 4.52 1.83
N LEU A 39 -3.09 3.60 1.07
CA LEU A 39 -1.72 3.74 0.60
C LEU A 39 -1.65 4.85 -0.44
N THR A 40 -0.57 5.61 -0.40
CA THR A 40 -0.28 6.66 -1.37
C THR A 40 1.17 6.53 -1.82
N ASN A 41 1.52 7.10 -2.97
CA ASN A 41 2.90 7.13 -3.48
C ASN A 41 3.43 8.57 -3.57
N PRO A 42 3.79 9.19 -2.43
CA PRO A 42 4.31 10.56 -2.41
C PRO A 42 5.71 10.67 -3.03
N GLU A 43 6.06 11.85 -3.55
CA GLU A 43 7.38 12.13 -4.12
C GLU A 43 8.52 12.06 -3.08
N HIS A 44 8.21 12.30 -1.82
CA HIS A 44 9.14 12.22 -0.69
C HIS A 44 8.72 11.15 0.30
N LEU A 45 9.70 10.53 0.96
CA LEU A 45 9.47 9.54 2.01
C LEU A 45 8.56 10.12 3.09
N ARG A 46 7.46 9.42 3.35
CA ARG A 46 6.53 9.75 4.43
C ARG A 46 6.46 8.59 5.41
N ILE A 47 6.72 8.89 6.67
CA ILE A 47 6.55 7.98 7.79
C ILE A 47 5.27 8.40 8.51
N SER A 48 4.39 7.43 8.79
CA SER A 48 3.21 7.64 9.63
C SER A 48 3.38 6.78 10.88
N THR A 49 3.22 7.39 12.04
CA THR A 49 3.36 6.72 13.32
C THR A 49 2.02 6.75 14.03
N PHE A 50 1.59 5.60 14.51
CA PHE A 50 0.36 5.45 15.28
C PHE A 50 0.76 5.05 16.71
N MET A 51 0.18 5.75 17.68
CA MET A 51 0.39 5.47 19.10
C MET A 51 -0.88 4.84 19.62
N ASP A 52 -0.76 3.67 20.23
CA ASP A 52 -1.87 2.97 20.84
C ASP A 52 -1.32 1.93 21.83
N SER A 53 -2.14 1.54 22.80
CA SER A 53 -1.81 0.57 23.84
C SER A 53 -2.48 -0.75 23.49
N ALA A 54 -1.69 -1.80 23.28
CA ALA A 54 -2.17 -3.15 22.96
C ALA A 54 -3.03 -3.23 21.67
N PRO A 55 -2.44 -3.08 20.45
CA PRO A 55 -3.21 -3.24 19.21
C PRO A 55 -3.82 -4.64 19.15
N GLN A 56 -5.03 -4.76 18.61
CA GLN A 56 -5.60 -6.08 18.31
C GLN A 56 -5.08 -6.62 16.97
N GLY A 57 -4.63 -5.74 16.08
CA GLY A 57 -3.92 -6.15 14.88
C GLY A 57 -3.84 -5.05 13.84
N PHE A 58 -3.09 -5.33 12.78
CA PHE A 58 -2.99 -4.46 11.63
C PHE A 58 -2.58 -5.25 10.39
N GLY A 59 -2.79 -4.68 9.21
CA GLY A 59 -2.38 -5.36 7.99
C GLY A 59 -2.56 -4.55 6.72
N LEU A 60 -1.83 -4.95 5.68
CA LEU A 60 -1.98 -4.42 4.34
C LEU A 60 -3.08 -5.18 3.61
N MET A 61 -4.15 -4.46 3.29
CA MET A 61 -5.36 -5.05 2.70
C MET A 61 -5.43 -4.73 1.23
N GLN A 62 -5.66 -5.78 0.43
CA GLN A 62 -6.16 -5.67 -0.93
C GLN A 62 -7.68 -5.87 -0.90
N ARG A 63 -8.41 -4.76 -0.95
CA ARG A 63 -9.88 -4.70 -0.95
C ARG A 63 -10.45 -4.76 -2.35
N GLU A 64 -9.80 -4.13 -3.33
CA GLU A 64 -10.20 -4.20 -4.73
C GLU A 64 -9.79 -5.55 -5.34
N ARG A 65 -10.77 -6.24 -5.93
CA ARG A 65 -10.66 -7.62 -6.43
C ARG A 65 -11.18 -7.79 -7.85
N ASP A 66 -11.78 -6.76 -8.43
CA ASP A 66 -12.22 -6.81 -9.83
C ASP A 66 -11.02 -6.67 -10.77
N PHE A 67 -10.86 -7.66 -11.66
CA PHE A 67 -9.83 -7.64 -12.70
C PHE A 67 -9.89 -6.37 -13.55
N ASN A 68 -11.09 -5.84 -13.83
CA ASN A 68 -11.28 -4.64 -14.65
C ASN A 68 -10.64 -3.39 -14.05
N ARG A 69 -10.26 -3.44 -12.77
CA ARG A 69 -9.62 -2.33 -12.04
C ARG A 69 -8.10 -2.37 -12.17
N TYR A 70 -7.55 -3.44 -12.75
CA TYR A 70 -6.11 -3.61 -12.97
C TYR A 70 -5.75 -3.87 -14.42
N LEU A 71 -6.56 -4.66 -15.15
CA LEU A 71 -6.34 -5.02 -16.56
C LEU A 71 -4.96 -5.64 -16.84
N ASP A 72 -4.37 -6.29 -15.83
CA ASP A 72 -3.02 -6.86 -15.90
C ASP A 72 -3.09 -8.39 -15.76
N ILE A 73 -2.94 -9.09 -16.89
CA ILE A 73 -3.03 -10.55 -16.98
C ILE A 73 -1.78 -11.27 -16.44
N GLU A 74 -0.64 -10.59 -16.43
CA GLU A 74 0.64 -11.16 -15.97
C GLU A 74 0.79 -11.00 -14.46
N ALA A 75 0.65 -9.78 -13.95
CA ALA A 75 0.94 -9.47 -12.55
C ALA A 75 -0.22 -9.82 -11.59
N GLN A 76 -1.45 -9.94 -12.12
CA GLN A 76 -2.67 -10.37 -11.42
C GLN A 76 -2.90 -9.69 -10.06
N TYR A 77 -2.74 -8.37 -10.00
CA TYR A 77 -2.84 -7.58 -8.75
C TYR A 77 -4.12 -7.82 -7.94
N HIS A 78 -5.26 -7.96 -8.61
CA HIS A 78 -6.56 -8.31 -8.01
C HIS A 78 -6.53 -9.61 -7.17
N ARG A 79 -5.60 -10.53 -7.43
CA ARG A 79 -5.46 -11.81 -6.71
C ARG A 79 -4.41 -11.78 -5.60
N ARG A 80 -3.65 -10.69 -5.46
CA ARG A 80 -2.59 -10.62 -4.44
C ARG A 80 -3.19 -10.66 -3.03
N PRO A 81 -2.60 -11.43 -2.10
CA PRO A 81 -3.20 -11.65 -0.79
C PRO A 81 -3.17 -10.36 0.05
N SER A 82 -4.19 -10.21 0.91
CA SER A 82 -4.06 -9.33 2.06
C SER A 82 -3.18 -10.01 3.13
N GLN A 83 -2.49 -9.23 3.94
CA GLN A 83 -1.69 -9.73 5.05
C GLN A 83 -2.14 -9.06 6.34
N TRP A 84 -2.50 -9.86 7.35
CA TRP A 84 -2.90 -9.41 8.66
C TRP A 84 -1.94 -9.95 9.72
N VAL A 85 -1.51 -9.08 10.61
CA VAL A 85 -0.70 -9.41 11.77
C VAL A 85 -1.59 -9.24 12.99
N MET A 86 -1.73 -10.32 13.75
CA MET A 86 -2.43 -10.35 15.03
C MET A 86 -1.39 -10.65 16.11
N PRO A 87 -1.20 -9.74 17.09
CA PRO A 87 -0.46 -10.04 18.31
C PRO A 87 -1.04 -11.28 19.00
N LEU A 88 -0.18 -12.21 19.42
CA LEU A 88 -0.61 -13.37 20.22
C LEU A 88 -0.72 -13.06 21.71
N ASP A 89 0.04 -12.06 22.16
CA ASP A 89 0.11 -11.61 23.55
C ASP A 89 -0.03 -10.09 23.61
N ASP A 90 -0.34 -9.55 24.80
CA ASP A 90 -0.35 -8.12 25.04
C ASP A 90 1.06 -7.54 24.89
N TRP A 91 1.24 -6.73 23.86
CA TRP A 91 2.52 -6.05 23.59
C TRP A 91 2.78 -4.87 24.53
N GLY A 92 1.83 -4.51 25.38
CA GLY A 92 1.92 -3.42 26.33
C GLY A 92 1.94 -2.03 25.66
N PRO A 93 2.23 -0.97 26.42
CA PRO A 93 2.38 0.37 25.88
C PRO A 93 3.63 0.47 25.01
N GLY A 94 3.47 0.91 23.75
CA GLY A 94 4.56 1.03 22.80
C GLY A 94 4.26 1.98 21.65
N ARG A 95 5.27 2.28 20.83
CA ARG A 95 5.12 3.00 19.56
C ARG A 95 5.36 2.03 18.42
N TRP A 96 4.46 2.01 17.44
CA TRP A 96 4.68 1.26 16.20
C TRP A 96 4.88 2.26 15.08
N SER A 97 5.95 2.07 14.32
CA SER A 97 6.28 2.90 13.16
C SER A 97 6.16 2.04 11.92
N TRP A 98 5.34 2.46 10.97
CA TRP A 98 5.30 1.87 9.64
C TRP A 98 5.93 2.85 8.64
N SER A 99 6.95 2.35 7.96
CA SER A 99 7.71 3.10 6.95
C SER A 99 7.43 2.53 5.58
N LYS A 100 6.98 3.37 4.64
CA LYS A 100 6.88 2.98 3.22
C LYS A 100 8.25 3.18 2.58
N PHE A 101 8.94 2.09 2.23
CA PHE A 101 10.15 2.17 1.41
C PHE A 101 9.76 2.17 -0.08
N GLN A 102 10.18 3.19 -0.83
CA GLN A 102 10.09 3.19 -2.29
C GLN A 102 11.50 3.01 -2.87
N ARG A 103 11.70 1.94 -3.64
CA ARG A 103 12.87 1.84 -4.52
C ARG A 103 12.65 2.83 -5.65
N LEU A 104 13.51 3.84 -5.76
CA LEU A 104 13.57 4.73 -6.92
C LEU A 104 13.91 3.90 -8.15
N MET A 105 12.93 3.51 -8.97
CA MET A 105 13.20 3.16 -10.35
C MET A 105 13.32 4.46 -11.13
N LYS A 106 14.57 4.84 -11.46
CA LYS A 106 14.82 5.93 -12.40
C LYS A 106 14.25 5.50 -13.75
N PRO A 107 13.55 6.38 -14.48
CA PRO A 107 13.15 6.08 -15.84
C PRO A 107 14.42 5.89 -16.69
N THR A 108 14.53 4.73 -17.33
CA THR A 108 15.55 4.50 -18.36
C THR A 108 15.12 5.29 -19.59
N THR A 109 15.74 6.44 -19.82
CA THR A 109 15.59 7.17 -21.08
C THR A 109 16.23 6.34 -22.18
N ILE A 110 15.43 5.72 -23.04
CA ILE A 110 15.92 5.17 -24.30
C ILE A 110 16.05 6.34 -25.26
N SER A 111 17.27 6.84 -25.44
CA SER A 111 17.58 7.74 -26.55
C SER A 111 17.73 6.90 -27.81
N SER A 112 16.78 7.01 -28.73
CA SER A 112 16.90 6.48 -30.09
C SER A 112 18.01 7.22 -30.84
N PRO A 113 18.94 6.54 -31.54
CA PRO A 113 19.84 7.21 -32.46
C PRO A 113 19.09 7.46 -33.77
N THR A 114 18.82 8.72 -34.10
CA THR A 114 18.45 9.12 -35.46
C THR A 114 19.69 9.05 -36.33
N GLY A 115 19.62 8.25 -37.40
CA GLY A 115 20.52 8.32 -38.55
C GLY A 115 20.12 9.41 -39.54
#